data_AF-A0A9Q0HRW3-F1
#
_entry.id   AF-A0A9Q0HRW3-F1
#
_cell.length_a   1.000
_cell.length_b   1.000
_cell.length_c   1.000
_cell.angle_alpha   90.00
_cell.angle_beta   90.00
_cell.angle_gamma   90.00
#
_symmetry.space_group_name_H-M   'P 1'
#
loop_
_entity.id
_entity.type
_entity.pdbx_description
1 polymer ?
#
loop_
_entity_poly.entity_id
_entity_poly.type
_entity_poly.pdbx_seq_one_letter_code
_entity_poly.pdbx_strand_id
1 'polypeptide(L)'
;MQPGEASATGTMWKATDYGDAGYWDARYKTEKGGAPFDWYRSYAALRPFLRHFVPTSSRVLMLGCGNSLMSEHMAMDGYTEIVNVDISSVVIDMMKQRHGHIPQLTYMEMDVRDMSLFADTSFESVVDKGTLDALMCGTDASQAASQMLGEVNRVLKQGGIYMLITYGAPSARVQYLKQAGLNWKLTLYILSSSRVEEEINGSSSSAELSMEPVPLTENGQLPPGFVLGDLESHYIYVCEKLN
;
A
#
# COMPACT_ATOMS: atom_id res chain seq x y z
N MET A 1 -8.62 -14.42 2.54
CA MET A 1 -9.51 -13.65 1.66
C MET A 1 -9.02 -12.23 1.65
N GLN A 2 -8.72 -11.72 0.48
CA GLN A 2 -8.51 -10.30 0.26
C GLN A 2 -9.89 -9.58 0.23
N PRO A 3 -9.98 -8.29 0.55
CA PRO A 3 -11.20 -7.52 0.40
C PRO A 3 -11.58 -7.50 -1.07
N GLY A 4 -12.76 -8.03 -1.39
CA GLY A 4 -13.24 -8.20 -2.76
C GLY A 4 -13.41 -9.65 -3.22
N GLU A 5 -12.90 -10.65 -2.49
CA GLU A 5 -13.18 -12.06 -2.78
C GLU A 5 -14.53 -12.48 -2.16
N ALA A 6 -15.53 -12.79 -3.00
CA ALA A 6 -16.82 -13.31 -2.56
C ALA A 6 -16.71 -14.80 -2.17
N SER A 7 -17.21 -15.17 -0.99
CA SER A 7 -17.36 -16.56 -0.56
C SER A 7 -18.71 -17.15 -0.99
N ALA A 8 -18.70 -18.36 -1.54
CA ALA A 8 -19.85 -19.07 -2.13
C ALA A 8 -20.85 -19.66 -1.12
N THR A 9 -20.83 -19.27 0.16
CA THR A 9 -21.69 -19.87 1.19
C THR A 9 -22.57 -18.82 1.87
N GLY A 10 -23.88 -18.86 1.59
CA GLY A 10 -24.91 -17.91 2.03
C GLY A 10 -25.21 -17.90 3.54
N THR A 11 -24.24 -17.48 4.35
CA THR A 11 -24.47 -17.13 5.76
C THR A 11 -24.59 -15.62 5.88
N MET A 12 -25.55 -15.16 6.68
CA MET A 12 -25.83 -13.73 6.94
C MET A 12 -24.56 -13.04 7.48
N TRP A 13 -24.01 -12.11 6.70
CA TRP A 13 -22.74 -11.46 6.98
C TRP A 13 -22.84 -10.54 8.19
N LYS A 14 -22.02 -10.78 9.22
CA LYS A 14 -21.53 -9.66 10.04
C LYS A 14 -20.47 -8.99 9.18
N ALA A 15 -20.67 -7.73 8.80
CA ALA A 15 -19.68 -7.00 8.01
C ALA A 15 -18.31 -7.11 8.72
N THR A 16 -17.32 -7.63 8.03
CA THR A 16 -15.96 -7.77 8.57
C THR A 16 -15.35 -6.38 8.62
N ASP A 17 -15.16 -5.83 9.81
CA ASP A 17 -14.52 -4.53 9.98
C ASP A 17 -13.00 -4.68 9.86
N TYR A 18 -12.49 -4.53 8.64
CA TYR A 18 -11.05 -4.56 8.36
C TYR A 18 -10.30 -3.33 8.91
N GLY A 19 -11.00 -2.34 9.47
CA GLY A 19 -10.38 -1.22 10.20
C GLY A 19 -10.15 -1.50 11.69
N ASP A 20 -10.60 -2.66 12.20
CA ASP A 20 -10.51 -3.03 13.61
C ASP A 20 -9.26 -3.87 13.91
N ALA A 21 -8.53 -3.50 14.97
CA ALA A 21 -7.34 -4.21 15.41
C ALA A 21 -7.65 -5.65 15.85
N GLY A 22 -8.82 -5.88 16.46
CA GLY A 22 -9.25 -7.18 16.93
C GLY A 22 -9.45 -8.19 15.80
N TYR A 23 -9.94 -7.75 14.64
CA TYR A 23 -9.99 -8.58 13.44
C TYR A 23 -8.59 -9.06 13.03
N TRP A 24 -7.64 -8.13 12.90
CA TRP A 24 -6.27 -8.43 12.47
C TRP A 24 -5.52 -9.28 13.48
N ASP A 25 -5.62 -8.97 14.76
CA ASP A 25 -5.06 -9.79 15.84
C ASP A 25 -5.55 -11.23 15.78
N ALA A 26 -6.86 -11.44 15.59
CA ALA A 26 -7.43 -12.78 15.46
C ALA A 26 -6.91 -13.50 14.21
N ARG A 27 -6.79 -12.79 13.08
CA ARG A 27 -6.21 -13.34 11.85
C ARG A 27 -4.75 -13.78 12.08
N TYR A 28 -3.90 -12.91 12.60
CA TYR A 28 -2.48 -13.21 12.79
C TYR A 28 -2.21 -14.26 13.87
N LYS A 29 -3.11 -14.42 14.86
CA LYS A 29 -3.05 -15.54 15.81
C LYS A 29 -3.40 -16.90 15.20
N THR A 30 -4.28 -16.91 14.18
CA THR A 30 -4.85 -18.15 13.62
C THR A 30 -4.13 -18.67 12.39
N GLU A 31 -3.36 -17.83 11.68
CA GLU A 31 -2.48 -18.25 10.59
C GLU A 31 -1.35 -19.15 11.12
N LYS A 32 -1.67 -20.45 11.23
CA LYS A 32 -0.77 -21.51 11.72
C LYS A 32 0.56 -21.48 10.96
N GLY A 33 1.64 -21.14 11.67
CA GLY A 33 3.01 -21.17 11.16
C GLY A 33 3.59 -19.81 10.78
N GLY A 34 2.82 -18.72 10.87
CA GLY A 34 3.31 -17.37 10.59
C GLY A 34 3.84 -17.19 9.16
N ALA A 35 3.41 -18.02 8.21
CA ALA A 35 3.85 -17.91 6.83
C ALA A 35 3.56 -16.48 6.31
N PRO A 36 4.52 -15.81 5.67
CA PRO A 36 4.30 -14.47 5.14
C PRO A 36 3.13 -14.44 4.16
N PHE A 37 2.32 -13.39 4.22
CA PHE A 37 1.23 -13.17 3.28
C PHE A 37 1.36 -11.79 2.65
N ASP A 38 1.36 -11.75 1.33
CA ASP A 38 1.38 -10.51 0.56
C ASP A 38 0.00 -10.23 -0.01
N TRP A 39 -0.57 -9.10 0.39
CA TRP A 39 -1.66 -8.50 -0.36
C TRP A 39 -1.11 -7.91 -1.65
N TYR A 40 -1.85 -8.13 -2.73
CA TYR A 40 -1.59 -7.63 -4.07
C TYR A 40 -0.38 -8.26 -4.74
N ARG A 41 0.74 -7.53 -4.80
CA ARG A 41 1.93 -7.89 -5.57
C ARG A 41 3.13 -8.00 -4.65
N SER A 42 4.02 -8.93 -5.00
CA SER A 42 5.31 -9.08 -4.33
C SER A 42 6.19 -7.86 -4.59
N TYR A 43 7.23 -7.70 -3.76
CA TYR A 43 8.24 -6.68 -4.00
C TYR A 43 8.85 -6.76 -5.40
N ALA A 44 9.12 -7.96 -5.93
CA ALA A 44 9.73 -8.13 -7.25
C ALA A 44 8.93 -7.43 -8.36
N ALA A 45 7.60 -7.57 -8.35
CA ALA A 45 6.71 -6.93 -9.31
C ALA A 45 6.59 -5.41 -9.10
N LEU A 46 6.73 -4.92 -7.86
CA LEU A 46 6.65 -3.49 -7.52
C LEU A 46 8.01 -2.78 -7.59
N ARG A 47 9.10 -3.54 -7.67
CA ARG A 47 10.48 -3.04 -7.58
C ARG A 47 10.78 -1.92 -8.59
N PRO A 48 10.36 -1.99 -9.88
CA PRO A 48 10.62 -0.90 -10.83
C PRO A 48 10.03 0.44 -10.36
N PHE A 49 8.78 0.44 -9.87
CA PHE A 49 8.12 1.64 -9.36
C PHE A 49 8.80 2.15 -8.10
N LEU A 50 9.06 1.28 -7.12
CA LEU A 50 9.71 1.66 -5.88
C LEU A 50 11.09 2.25 -6.15
N ARG A 51 11.91 1.60 -6.99
CA ARG A 51 13.24 2.11 -7.36
C ARG A 51 13.21 3.42 -8.14
N HIS A 52 12.15 3.67 -8.89
CA HIS A 52 12.00 4.90 -9.66
C HIS A 52 11.56 6.08 -8.78
N PHE A 53 10.59 5.88 -7.88
CA PHE A 53 9.97 6.97 -7.11
C PHE A 53 10.46 7.10 -5.67
N VAL A 54 11.03 6.03 -5.09
CA VAL A 54 11.45 5.99 -3.69
C VAL A 54 12.97 5.79 -3.64
N PRO A 55 13.76 6.87 -3.44
CA PRO A 55 15.19 6.76 -3.23
C PRO A 55 15.53 5.80 -2.10
N THR A 56 16.58 4.99 -2.25
CA THR A 56 16.98 4.04 -1.19
C THR A 56 17.54 4.70 0.08
N SER A 57 17.92 5.98 -0.03
CA SER A 57 18.30 6.84 1.08
C SER A 57 17.11 7.50 1.77
N SER A 58 15.89 7.38 1.24
CA SER A 58 14.69 7.91 1.88
C SER A 58 14.42 7.19 3.19
N ARG A 59 13.96 7.93 4.18
CA ARG A 59 13.27 7.38 5.34
C ARG A 59 11.86 7.01 4.90
N VAL A 60 11.58 5.70 4.83
CA VAL A 60 10.33 5.16 4.32
C VAL A 60 9.40 4.81 5.48
N LEU A 61 8.15 5.25 5.42
CA LEU A 61 7.07 4.77 6.28
C LEU A 61 6.21 3.76 5.52
N MET A 62 6.17 2.51 5.97
CA MET A 62 5.32 1.44 5.44
C MET A 62 4.05 1.33 6.28
N LEU A 63 2.91 1.69 5.69
CA LEU A 63 1.60 1.67 6.35
C LEU A 63 0.98 0.27 6.29
N GLY A 64 0.44 -0.19 7.42
CA GLY A 64 -0.22 -1.50 7.55
C GLY A 64 0.67 -2.63 7.02
N CYS A 65 1.88 -2.75 7.58
CA CYS A 65 2.90 -3.63 7.03
C CYS A 65 2.50 -5.12 7.03
N GLY A 66 1.58 -5.51 7.92
CA GLY A 66 1.19 -6.89 8.13
C GLY A 66 2.41 -7.80 8.33
N ASN A 67 2.30 -9.04 7.82
CA ASN A 67 3.39 -10.02 7.81
C ASN A 67 4.05 -10.15 6.42
N SER A 68 3.95 -9.11 5.58
CA SER A 68 4.57 -9.05 4.25
C SER A 68 6.10 -9.06 4.34
N LEU A 69 6.77 -9.69 3.36
CA LEU A 69 8.23 -9.62 3.21
C LEU A 69 8.69 -8.43 2.37
N MET A 70 7.79 -7.52 1.98
CA MET A 70 8.11 -6.39 1.10
C MET A 70 9.24 -5.53 1.67
N SER A 71 9.16 -5.16 2.96
CA SER A 71 10.18 -4.33 3.61
C SER A 71 11.52 -5.06 3.77
N GLU A 72 11.52 -6.37 4.00
CA GLU A 72 12.74 -7.19 4.01
C GLU A 72 13.43 -7.15 2.65
N HIS A 73 12.68 -7.41 1.56
CA HIS A 73 13.24 -7.36 0.22
C HIS A 73 13.70 -5.96 -0.18
N MET A 74 13.02 -4.90 0.27
CA MET A 74 13.50 -3.52 0.11
C MET A 74 14.83 -3.31 0.84
N ALA A 75 14.97 -3.73 2.09
CA ALA A 75 16.25 -3.62 2.81
C ALA A 75 17.38 -4.37 2.07
N MET A 76 17.11 -5.58 1.57
CA MET A 76 18.06 -6.34 0.74
C MET A 76 18.42 -5.62 -0.57
N ASP A 77 17.52 -4.83 -1.15
CA ASP A 77 17.74 -4.01 -2.34
C ASP A 77 18.36 -2.62 -2.04
N GLY A 78 18.86 -2.43 -0.82
CA GLY A 78 19.69 -1.30 -0.41
C GLY A 78 18.94 -0.14 0.24
N TYR A 79 17.65 -0.27 0.56
CA TYR A 79 16.93 0.73 1.33
C TYR A 79 17.45 0.78 2.76
N THR A 80 17.68 2.00 3.27
CA THR A 80 18.50 2.19 4.47
C THR A 80 17.71 2.40 5.76
N GLU A 81 16.48 2.92 5.67
CA GLU A 81 15.62 3.14 6.84
C GLU A 81 14.14 2.95 6.47
N ILE A 82 13.52 1.89 6.99
CA ILE A 82 12.11 1.58 6.79
C ILE A 82 11.44 1.41 8.16
N VAL A 83 10.51 2.31 8.45
CA VAL A 83 9.64 2.25 9.63
C VAL A 83 8.34 1.60 9.20
N ASN A 84 8.01 0.47 9.82
CA ASN A 84 6.83 -0.34 9.53
C ASN A 84 5.82 -0.15 10.64
N VAL A 85 4.60 0.22 10.29
CA VAL A 85 3.51 0.39 11.23
C VAL A 85 2.35 -0.52 10.91
N ASP A 86 1.69 -1.02 11.95
CA ASP A 86 0.46 -1.80 11.83
C ASP A 86 -0.37 -1.61 13.10
N ILE A 87 -1.70 -1.67 12.97
CA ILE A 87 -2.61 -1.54 14.10
C ILE A 87 -2.60 -2.80 14.98
N SER A 88 -2.15 -3.94 14.44
CA SER A 88 -2.09 -5.21 15.17
C SER A 88 -0.78 -5.37 15.94
N SER A 89 -0.86 -5.30 17.27
CA SER A 89 0.26 -5.65 18.17
C SER A 89 0.83 -7.05 17.87
N VAL A 90 -0.03 -8.01 17.52
CA VAL A 90 0.36 -9.40 17.24
C VAL A 90 1.33 -9.49 16.07
N VAL A 91 1.03 -8.80 14.96
CA VAL A 91 1.89 -8.85 13.78
C VAL A 91 3.17 -8.06 13.99
N ILE A 92 3.09 -6.95 14.72
CA ILE A 92 4.28 -6.16 15.09
C ILE A 92 5.26 -7.00 15.91
N ASP A 93 4.80 -7.72 16.93
CA ASP A 93 5.67 -8.58 17.73
C ASP A 93 6.25 -9.74 16.89
N MET A 94 5.44 -10.34 16.02
CA MET A 94 5.89 -11.37 15.08
C MET A 94 7.01 -10.86 14.17
N MET A 95 6.85 -9.68 13.60
CA MET A 95 7.80 -9.11 12.64
C MET A 95 9.07 -8.59 13.33
N LYS A 96 8.96 -8.05 14.55
CA LYS A 96 10.12 -7.74 15.41
C LYS A 96 10.95 -9.00 15.69
N GLN A 97 10.30 -10.12 16.02
CA GLN A 97 11.01 -11.38 16.27
C GLN A 97 11.69 -11.89 15.00
N ARG A 98 11.02 -11.82 13.85
CA ARG A 98 11.55 -12.29 12.57
C ARG A 98 12.73 -11.44 12.09
N HIS A 99 12.58 -10.12 12.12
CA HIS A 99 13.50 -9.18 11.49
C HIS A 99 14.41 -8.42 12.46
N GLY A 100 14.45 -8.81 13.74
CA GLY A 100 15.30 -8.13 14.74
C GLY A 100 16.80 -8.12 14.43
N HIS A 101 17.24 -8.91 13.44
CA HIS A 101 18.61 -8.94 12.93
C HIS A 101 18.85 -7.98 11.73
N ILE A 102 17.81 -7.32 11.21
CA ILE A 102 17.87 -6.42 10.05
C ILE A 102 17.79 -4.97 10.55
N PRO A 103 18.91 -4.25 10.71
CA PRO A 103 18.94 -2.94 11.37
C PRO A 103 18.20 -1.83 10.60
N GLN A 104 17.94 -2.02 9.31
CA GLN A 104 17.19 -1.07 8.48
C GLN A 104 15.70 -1.06 8.81
N LEU A 105 15.18 -2.08 9.50
CA LEU A 105 13.76 -2.28 9.73
C LEU A 105 13.37 -1.97 11.17
N THR A 106 12.47 -1.00 11.34
CA THR A 106 11.79 -0.73 12.62
C THR A 106 10.33 -1.13 12.50
N TYR A 107 9.76 -1.69 13.57
CA TYR A 107 8.35 -2.10 13.64
C TYR A 107 7.68 -1.46 14.86
N MET A 108 6.52 -0.83 14.65
CA MET A 108 5.79 -0.11 15.69
C MET A 108 4.29 -0.39 15.57
N GLU A 109 3.64 -0.67 16.70
CA GLU A 109 2.18 -0.68 16.76
C GLU A 109 1.68 0.76 16.64
N MET A 110 0.81 1.01 15.66
CA MET A 110 0.27 2.34 15.40
C MET A 110 -0.97 2.26 14.51
N ASP A 111 -1.96 3.09 14.82
CA ASP A 111 -3.11 3.35 13.96
C ASP A 111 -2.72 4.42 12.92
N VAL A 112 -2.83 4.11 11.63
CA VAL A 112 -2.47 5.06 10.57
C VAL A 112 -3.38 6.30 10.51
N ARG A 113 -4.51 6.29 11.22
CA ARG A 113 -5.40 7.46 11.41
C ARG A 113 -4.86 8.44 12.47
N ASP A 114 -3.92 8.01 13.31
CA ASP A 114 -3.23 8.82 14.31
C ASP A 114 -1.76 8.42 14.39
N MET A 115 -0.93 9.13 13.64
CA MET A 115 0.52 8.97 13.59
C MET A 115 1.23 10.07 14.40
N SER A 116 0.59 10.58 15.47
CA SER A 116 1.09 11.68 16.30
C SER A 116 2.44 11.43 16.98
N LEU A 117 2.88 10.17 17.09
CA LEU A 117 4.23 9.81 17.54
C LEU A 117 5.33 10.27 16.56
N PHE A 118 4.98 10.53 15.30
CA PHE A 118 5.89 11.09 14.31
C PHE A 118 5.71 12.60 14.19
N ALA A 119 6.84 13.31 14.12
CA ALA A 119 6.85 14.72 13.81
C ALA A 119 6.34 14.98 12.38
N ASP A 120 5.80 16.17 12.16
CA ASP A 120 5.47 16.67 10.83
C ASP A 120 6.71 16.63 9.92
N THR A 121 6.51 16.36 8.63
CA THR A 121 7.59 16.38 7.64
C THR A 121 8.80 15.51 8.00
N SER A 122 8.55 14.34 8.60
CA SER A 122 9.59 13.43 9.10
C SER A 122 9.93 12.27 8.14
N PHE A 123 9.19 12.09 7.05
CA PHE A 123 9.44 11.05 6.05
C PHE A 123 9.55 11.62 4.63
N GLU A 124 10.51 11.13 3.85
CA GLU A 124 10.62 11.42 2.41
C GLU A 124 9.65 10.56 1.59
N SER A 125 9.26 9.39 2.09
CA SER A 125 8.38 8.49 1.36
C SER A 125 7.46 7.71 2.28
N VAL A 126 6.20 7.57 1.87
CA VAL A 126 5.18 6.76 2.53
C VAL A 126 4.66 5.76 1.51
N VAL A 127 4.63 4.49 1.87
CA VAL A 127 4.12 3.40 1.02
C VAL A 127 2.92 2.76 1.70
N ASP A 128 1.82 2.66 0.96
CA ASP A 128 0.62 1.94 1.36
C ASP A 128 0.34 0.82 0.36
N LYS A 129 0.30 -0.41 0.86
CA LYS A 129 -0.10 -1.60 0.09
C LYS A 129 -1.32 -2.27 0.73
N GLY A 130 -2.48 -1.66 0.53
CA GLY A 130 -3.79 -2.23 0.89
C GLY A 130 -4.34 -1.82 2.25
N THR A 131 -3.66 -0.92 2.95
CA THR A 131 -4.12 -0.37 4.23
C THR A 131 -5.31 0.55 4.01
N LEU A 132 -5.25 1.46 3.03
CA LEU A 132 -6.41 2.27 2.67
C LEU A 132 -7.59 1.38 2.22
N ASP A 133 -7.31 0.27 1.54
CA ASP A 133 -8.35 -0.69 1.13
C ASP A 133 -9.03 -1.36 2.33
N ALA A 134 -8.25 -1.75 3.33
CA ALA A 134 -8.76 -2.27 4.59
C ALA A 134 -9.66 -1.25 5.32
N LEU A 135 -9.20 0.00 5.47
CA LEU A 135 -10.00 1.07 6.09
C LEU A 135 -11.30 1.33 5.33
N MET A 136 -11.26 1.25 3.99
CA MET A 136 -12.41 1.49 3.13
C MET A 136 -13.49 0.38 3.22
N CYS A 137 -13.18 -0.77 3.83
CA CYS A 137 -14.15 -1.83 4.13
C CYS A 137 -14.75 -1.73 5.54
N GLY A 138 -14.23 -0.83 6.38
CA GLY A 138 -14.68 -0.65 7.75
C GLY A 138 -15.92 0.24 7.89
N THR A 139 -16.33 0.43 9.14
CA THR A 139 -17.33 1.44 9.49
C THR A 139 -16.73 2.85 9.31
N ASP A 140 -17.53 3.83 8.86
CA ASP A 140 -17.07 5.21 8.61
C ASP A 140 -15.86 5.34 7.66
N ALA A 141 -15.74 4.42 6.69
CA ALA A 141 -14.68 4.35 5.68
C ALA A 141 -14.18 5.70 5.14
N SER A 142 -15.10 6.61 4.81
CA SER A 142 -14.74 7.94 4.27
C SER A 142 -13.99 8.81 5.29
N GLN A 143 -14.42 8.80 6.56
CA GLN A 143 -13.75 9.54 7.63
C GLN A 143 -12.38 8.91 7.93
N ALA A 144 -12.31 7.59 8.05
CA ALA A 144 -11.06 6.86 8.30
C ALA A 144 -10.02 7.10 7.19
N ALA A 145 -10.45 7.05 5.92
CA ALA A 145 -9.60 7.37 4.77
C ALA A 145 -9.10 8.82 4.82
N SER A 146 -9.97 9.77 5.15
CA SER A 146 -9.60 11.19 5.25
C SER A 146 -8.60 11.45 6.38
N GLN A 147 -8.78 10.80 7.53
CA GLN A 147 -7.85 10.88 8.67
C GLN A 147 -6.47 10.31 8.31
N MET A 148 -6.44 9.09 7.76
CA MET A 148 -5.20 8.47 7.31
C MET A 148 -4.47 9.35 6.28
N LEU A 149 -5.17 9.82 5.24
CA LEU A 149 -4.53 10.65 4.22
C LEU A 149 -4.06 12.01 4.77
N GLY A 150 -4.77 12.58 5.74
CA GLY A 150 -4.34 13.77 6.47
C GLY A 150 -3.02 13.53 7.22
N GLU A 151 -2.93 12.42 7.95
CA GLU A 151 -1.70 12.04 8.64
C GLU A 151 -0.55 11.74 7.68
N VAL A 152 -0.83 11.04 6.56
CA VAL A 152 0.14 10.83 5.48
C VAL A 152 0.67 12.17 4.97
N ASN A 153 -0.22 13.11 4.66
CA ASN A 153 0.21 14.44 4.23
C ASN A 153 1.06 15.12 5.31
N ARG A 154 0.64 15.11 6.57
CA ARG A 154 1.35 15.77 7.67
C ARG A 154 2.78 15.24 7.84
N VAL A 155 2.97 13.92 7.88
CA VAL A 155 4.29 13.31 8.12
C VAL A 155 5.21 13.38 6.90
N LEU A 156 4.67 13.55 5.70
CA LEU A 156 5.45 13.62 4.47
C LEU A 156 6.12 14.99 4.30
N LYS A 157 7.39 14.99 3.90
CA LYS A 157 8.14 16.18 3.50
C LYS A 157 7.58 16.79 2.20
N GLN A 158 7.84 18.07 1.98
CA GLN A 158 7.62 18.69 0.66
C GLN A 158 8.46 17.97 -0.39
N GLY A 159 7.87 17.69 -1.57
CA GLY A 159 8.47 16.85 -2.61
C GLY A 159 8.53 15.36 -2.26
N GLY A 160 8.04 14.95 -1.08
CA GLY A 160 7.98 13.55 -0.68
C GLY A 160 6.91 12.79 -1.47
N ILE A 161 7.07 11.47 -1.53
CA ILE A 161 6.21 10.57 -2.29
C ILE A 161 5.30 9.77 -1.36
N TYR A 162 4.00 9.83 -1.61
CA TYR A 162 3.06 8.83 -1.15
C TYR A 162 2.72 7.87 -2.30
N MET A 163 3.06 6.59 -2.15
CA MET A 163 2.77 5.53 -3.12
C MET A 163 1.68 4.61 -2.59
N LEU A 164 0.52 4.61 -3.24
CA LEU A 164 -0.61 3.74 -2.92
C LEU A 164 -0.73 2.62 -3.96
N ILE A 165 -0.59 1.38 -3.51
CA ILE A 165 -0.81 0.15 -4.28
C ILE A 165 -2.14 -0.45 -3.84
N THR A 166 -3.10 -0.57 -4.76
CA THR A 166 -4.51 -0.85 -4.44
C THR A 166 -5.25 -1.53 -5.60
N TYR A 167 -6.36 -2.21 -5.31
CA TYR A 167 -7.36 -2.59 -6.33
C TYR A 167 -8.36 -1.47 -6.66
N GLY A 168 -8.35 -0.39 -5.89
CA GLY A 168 -9.27 0.73 -6.05
C GLY A 168 -9.03 1.48 -7.36
N ALA A 169 -9.94 1.32 -8.32
CA ALA A 169 -9.96 2.08 -9.55
C ALA A 169 -10.11 3.60 -9.30
N PRO A 170 -9.83 4.46 -10.30
CA PRO A 170 -9.85 5.91 -10.09
C PRO A 170 -11.19 6.46 -9.59
N SER A 171 -12.30 5.83 -9.99
CA SER A 171 -13.65 6.13 -9.49
C SER A 171 -13.80 5.95 -7.97
N ALA A 172 -13.04 5.04 -7.37
CA ALA A 172 -13.10 4.73 -5.95
C ALA A 172 -12.02 5.45 -5.12
N ARG A 173 -10.86 5.78 -5.69
CA ARG A 173 -9.71 6.32 -4.94
C ARG A 173 -9.47 7.81 -5.16
N VAL A 174 -9.64 8.32 -6.38
CA VAL A 174 -9.18 9.69 -6.70
C VAL A 174 -9.96 10.76 -5.95
N GLN A 175 -11.22 10.52 -5.59
CA GLN A 175 -11.99 11.44 -4.75
C GLN A 175 -11.37 11.67 -3.36
N TYR A 176 -10.70 10.65 -2.80
CA TYR A 176 -9.99 10.74 -1.52
C TYR A 176 -8.61 11.37 -1.70
N LEU A 177 -7.90 10.97 -2.76
CA LEU A 177 -6.57 11.51 -3.06
C LEU A 177 -6.61 12.98 -3.49
N LYS A 178 -7.73 13.51 -3.98
CA LYS A 178 -7.87 14.93 -4.34
C LYS A 178 -8.62 15.76 -3.30
N GLN A 179 -8.72 15.29 -2.05
CA GLN A 179 -9.33 16.06 -0.98
C GLN A 179 -8.60 17.39 -0.75
N ALA A 180 -9.37 18.41 -0.39
CA ALA A 180 -8.82 19.72 -0.06
C ALA A 180 -7.83 19.60 1.11
N GLY A 181 -6.65 20.20 0.96
CA GLY A 181 -5.59 20.19 1.98
C GLY A 181 -4.44 19.21 1.73
N LEU A 182 -4.62 18.17 0.89
CA LEU A 182 -3.53 17.21 0.61
C LEU A 182 -2.50 17.73 -0.41
N ASN A 183 -2.88 18.68 -1.26
CA ASN A 183 -2.06 19.38 -2.25
C ASN A 183 -0.87 18.55 -2.81
N TRP A 184 -1.15 17.51 -3.58
CA TRP A 184 -0.11 16.73 -4.25
C TRP A 184 -0.39 16.55 -5.75
N LYS A 185 0.68 16.35 -6.52
CA LYS A 185 0.60 15.95 -7.92
C LYS A 185 0.34 14.45 -7.99
N LEU A 186 -0.80 14.07 -8.55
CA LEU A 186 -1.23 12.68 -8.67
C LEU A 186 -0.88 12.10 -10.05
N THR A 187 -0.20 10.96 -10.06
CA THR A 187 0.09 10.18 -11.27
C THR A 187 -0.40 8.76 -11.10
N LEU A 188 -1.11 8.22 -12.09
CA LEU A 188 -1.62 6.85 -12.06
C LEU A 188 -0.76 5.93 -12.93
N TYR A 189 -0.53 4.72 -12.44
CA TYR A 189 0.01 3.59 -13.20
C TYR A 189 -0.90 2.37 -13.01
N ILE A 190 -0.93 1.50 -14.01
CA ILE A 190 -1.73 0.27 -13.97
C ILE A 190 -0.81 -0.93 -14.24
N LEU A 191 -0.81 -1.88 -13.31
CA LEU A 191 0.00 -3.08 -13.38
C LEU A 191 -0.88 -4.30 -13.71
N SER A 192 -0.78 -4.77 -14.96
CA SER A 192 -1.49 -5.95 -15.49
C SER A 192 -0.91 -7.26 -14.93
N SER A 193 -1.74 -8.25 -14.60
CA SER A 193 -1.30 -9.57 -14.11
C SER A 193 -0.66 -10.41 -15.20
N SER A 194 -1.22 -10.34 -16.43
CA SER A 194 -0.75 -11.10 -17.60
C SER A 194 0.71 -10.83 -18.01
N ARG A 195 1.30 -9.70 -17.61
CA ARG A 195 2.68 -9.34 -17.96
C ARG A 195 3.74 -9.87 -16.98
N VAL A 196 3.32 -10.32 -15.79
CA VAL A 196 4.23 -10.77 -14.73
C VAL A 196 4.42 -12.29 -14.76
N GLU A 197 3.42 -13.05 -15.20
CA GLU A 197 3.53 -14.51 -15.35
C GLU A 197 4.57 -14.91 -16.43
N GLU A 198 4.77 -14.08 -17.45
CA GLU A 198 5.79 -14.31 -18.49
C GLU A 198 7.22 -14.15 -17.95
N GLU A 199 7.44 -13.25 -16.98
CA GLU A 199 8.75 -13.02 -16.35
C GLU A 199 9.12 -14.14 -15.36
N ILE A 200 8.14 -14.67 -14.61
CA ILE A 200 8.38 -15.78 -13.65
C ILE A 200 8.75 -17.08 -14.38
N ASN A 201 8.23 -17.29 -15.60
CA ASN A 201 8.45 -18.50 -16.39
C ASN A 201 9.73 -18.48 -17.25
N GLY A 202 10.61 -17.48 -17.10
CA GLY A 202 11.93 -17.47 -17.72
C GLY A 202 11.94 -17.28 -19.24
N SER A 203 10.84 -16.79 -19.83
CA SER A 203 10.82 -16.34 -21.23
C SER A 203 11.54 -15.00 -21.31
N SER A 204 12.76 -14.98 -21.89
CA SER A 204 13.56 -13.77 -22.08
C SER A 204 12.99 -12.88 -23.20
N SER A 205 11.79 -12.35 -22.99
CA SER A 205 11.40 -11.10 -23.59
C SER A 205 11.41 -10.12 -22.42
N SER A 206 12.37 -9.21 -22.42
CA SER A 206 12.35 -8.01 -21.58
C SER A 206 11.12 -7.19 -21.99
N ALA A 207 9.94 -7.62 -21.57
CA ALA A 207 8.78 -6.77 -21.53
C ALA A 207 9.09 -5.78 -20.42
N GLU A 208 9.78 -4.69 -20.75
CA GLU A 208 9.87 -3.54 -19.86
C GLU A 208 8.46 -3.32 -19.33
N LEU A 209 8.26 -3.54 -18.02
CA LEU A 209 7.06 -3.12 -17.33
C LEU A 209 6.90 -1.65 -17.70
N SER A 210 5.92 -1.35 -18.56
CA SER A 210 5.76 0.01 -19.06
C SER A 210 5.36 0.88 -17.88
N MET A 211 6.33 1.58 -17.30
CA MET A 211 6.11 2.62 -16.29
C MET A 211 5.60 3.88 -16.98
N GLU A 212 4.66 3.71 -17.92
CA GLU A 212 3.99 4.79 -18.60
C GLU A 212 2.81 5.23 -17.75
N PRO A 213 2.72 6.52 -17.41
CA PRO A 213 1.61 7.03 -16.63
C PRO A 213 0.32 6.94 -17.45
N VAL A 214 -0.75 6.47 -16.82
CA VAL A 214 -2.09 6.46 -17.40
C VAL A 214 -2.72 7.84 -17.18
N PRO A 215 -3.07 8.58 -18.24
CA PRO A 215 -3.67 9.90 -18.09
C PRO A 215 -5.01 9.79 -17.40
N LEU A 216 -5.28 10.71 -16.48
CA LEU A 216 -6.59 10.89 -15.86
C LEU A 216 -7.29 12.10 -16.48
N THR A 217 -8.61 12.02 -16.60
CA THR A 217 -9.44 13.19 -16.92
C THR A 217 -9.36 14.24 -15.81
N GLU A 218 -9.86 15.45 -16.06
CA GLU A 218 -9.92 16.52 -15.05
C GLU A 218 -10.62 16.05 -13.76
N ASN A 219 -11.70 15.29 -13.92
CA ASN A 219 -12.47 14.67 -12.83
C ASN A 219 -11.77 13.44 -12.19
N GLY A 220 -10.54 13.15 -12.57
CA GLY A 220 -9.76 12.06 -11.98
C GLY A 220 -10.20 10.67 -12.38
N GLN A 221 -10.87 10.52 -13.53
CA GLN A 221 -11.34 9.24 -14.05
C GLN A 221 -10.47 8.76 -15.20
N LEU A 222 -10.51 7.46 -15.51
CA LEU A 222 -9.92 6.94 -16.75
C LEU A 222 -10.58 7.62 -17.98
N PRO A 223 -9.83 7.85 -19.08
CA PRO A 223 -10.38 8.45 -20.28
C PRO A 223 -11.50 7.58 -20.88
N PRO A 224 -12.52 8.20 -21.52
CA PRO A 224 -13.54 7.45 -22.26
C PRO A 224 -12.89 6.51 -23.29
N GLY A 225 -13.32 5.25 -23.31
CA GLY A 225 -12.76 4.24 -24.22
C GLY A 225 -11.43 3.64 -23.78
N PHE A 226 -10.89 3.99 -22.60
CA PHE A 226 -9.77 3.26 -22.01
C PHE A 226 -10.20 1.83 -21.69
N VAL A 227 -9.51 0.86 -22.30
CA VAL A 227 -9.76 -0.57 -22.08
C VAL A 227 -8.69 -1.11 -21.14
N LEU A 228 -9.10 -1.60 -19.98
CA LEU A 228 -8.22 -2.35 -19.09
C LEU A 228 -7.83 -3.66 -19.80
N GLY A 229 -6.53 -3.89 -19.97
CA GLY A 229 -6.02 -5.11 -20.59
C GLY A 229 -6.24 -6.36 -19.74
N ASP A 230 -6.52 -6.20 -18.45
CA ASP A 230 -6.72 -7.27 -17.48
C ASP A 230 -7.64 -6.81 -16.33
N LEU A 231 -8.62 -7.64 -15.98
CA LEU A 231 -9.57 -7.39 -14.89
C LEU A 231 -8.93 -7.52 -13.49
N GLU A 232 -7.80 -8.21 -13.38
CA GLU A 232 -7.02 -8.34 -12.14
C GLU A 232 -5.89 -7.29 -12.00
N SER A 233 -5.98 -6.22 -12.79
CA SER A 233 -5.02 -5.12 -12.74
C SER A 233 -4.99 -4.46 -11.36
N HIS A 234 -3.78 -4.12 -10.91
CA HIS A 234 -3.58 -3.28 -9.73
C HIS A 234 -3.28 -1.84 -10.14
N TYR A 235 -3.78 -0.90 -9.36
CA TYR A 235 -3.53 0.53 -9.55
C TYR A 235 -2.41 0.97 -8.61
N ILE A 236 -1.49 1.75 -9.14
CA ILE A 236 -0.44 2.41 -8.37
C ILE A 236 -0.65 3.91 -8.53
N TYR A 237 -1.03 4.58 -7.45
CA TYR A 237 -1.11 6.04 -7.40
C TYR A 237 0.15 6.58 -6.75
N VAL A 238 0.88 7.41 -7.50
CA VAL A 238 2.04 8.15 -6.99
C VAL A 238 1.62 9.59 -6.75
N CYS A 239 1.64 10.00 -5.49
CA CYS A 239 1.27 11.33 -5.02
C CYS A 239 2.53 12.06 -4.55
N GLU A 240 2.98 13.06 -5.30
CA GLU A 240 4.11 13.91 -4.95
C GLU A 240 3.61 15.16 -4.22
N LYS A 241 3.95 15.31 -2.93
CA LYS A 241 3.48 16.43 -2.12
C LYS A 241 4.05 17.75 -2.63
N LEU A 242 3.13 18.66 -2.98
CA LEU A 242 3.44 20.02 -3.40
C LEU A 242 3.49 20.94 -2.18
N ASN A 243 4.04 22.14 -2.39
CA ASN A 243 4.22 23.16 -1.36
C ASN A 243 2.92 23.56 -0.65
#